data_AF-A0A7C5KCG8-F1
#
_entry.id   AF-A0A7C5KCG8-F1
#
_cell.length_a   1.000
_cell.length_b   1.000
_cell.length_c   1.000
_cell.angle_alpha   90.00
_cell.angle_beta   90.00
_cell.angle_gamma   90.00
#
_symmetry.space_group_name_H-M   'P 1'
#
loop_
_entity.id
_entity.type
_entity.pdbx_description
1 polymer ?
#
loop_
_entity_poly.entity_id
_entity_poly.type
_entity_poly.pdbx_seq_one_letter_code
_entity_poly.pdbx_strand_id
1 'polypeptide(L)'
;MKIRKIGNHVLLSICDSEILGKTLRDGKIVFRVSEEFYKGEEVEIEEAIAMIENSTIVNMIGVRVVKRAVERGYVHPEAIL
;
A
#
# COMPACT_ATOMS: atom_id res chain seq x y z
N MET A 1 -4.68 5.67 3.21
CA MET A 1 -5.27 4.33 3.43
C MET A 1 -6.66 4.28 2.81
N LYS A 2 -6.98 3.25 2.04
CA LYS A 2 -8.31 3.05 1.46
C LYS A 2 -8.70 1.58 1.53
N ILE A 3 -9.93 1.29 1.96
CA ILE A 3 -10.46 -0.07 2.05
C ILE A 3 -11.63 -0.21 1.06
N ARG A 4 -11.64 -1.32 0.32
CA ARG A 4 -12.76 -1.69 -0.56
C ARG A 4 -13.15 -3.14 -0.35
N LYS A 5 -14.45 -3.41 -0.28
CA LYS A 5 -14.97 -4.78 -0.34
C LYS A 5 -15.26 -5.15 -1.79
N ILE A 6 -14.64 -6.21 -2.29
CA ILE A 6 -14.79 -6.71 -3.65
C ILE A 6 -15.21 -8.17 -3.56
N GLY A 7 -16.51 -8.43 -3.71
CA GLY A 7 -17.09 -9.74 -3.43
C GLY A 7 -16.83 -10.17 -1.98
N ASN A 8 -16.14 -11.30 -1.82
CA ASN A 8 -15.73 -11.84 -0.52
C ASN A 8 -14.37 -11.32 -0.02
N HIS A 9 -13.72 -10.44 -0.79
CA HIS A 9 -12.40 -9.92 -0.46
C HIS A 9 -12.48 -8.51 0.14
N VAL A 10 -11.57 -8.25 1.08
CA VAL A 10 -11.26 -6.91 1.60
C VAL A 10 -9.91 -6.49 1.02
N LEU A 11 -9.93 -5.48 0.16
CA LEU A 11 -8.75 -4.88 -0.46
C LEU A 11 -8.33 -3.63 0.32
N LEU A 12 -7.17 -3.69 0.94
CA LEU A 12 -6.47 -2.56 1.53
C LEU A 12 -5.52 -1.97 0.48
N SER A 13 -5.65 -0.67 0.23
CA SER A 13 -4.74 0.11 -0.61
C SER A 13 -4.07 1.17 0.25
N ILE A 14 -2.75 1.11 0.36
CA ILE A 14 -1.95 2.01 1.18
C ILE A 14 -0.75 2.53 0.39
N CYS A 15 -0.45 3.81 0.55
CA CYS A 15 0.74 4.41 -0.03
C CYS A 15 1.32 5.48 0.88
N ASP A 16 2.60 5.76 0.73
CA ASP A 16 3.21 6.96 1.31
C ASP A 16 2.55 8.20 0.68
N SER A 17 2.20 9.20 1.49
CA SER A 17 1.38 10.34 1.05
C SER A 17 2.10 11.21 0.01
N GLU A 18 3.43 11.33 0.07
CA GLU A 18 4.23 12.13 -0.85
C GLU A 18 4.29 11.57 -2.29
N ILE A 19 3.91 10.31 -2.52
CA ILE A 19 3.89 9.71 -3.86
C ILE A 19 2.49 9.60 -4.45
N LEU A 20 1.45 9.95 -3.70
CA LEU A 20 0.07 9.94 -4.20
C LEU A 20 -0.05 10.87 -5.43
N GLY A 21 -0.71 10.38 -6.49
CA GLY A 21 -0.89 11.10 -7.75
C GLY A 21 0.33 11.10 -8.67
N LYS A 22 1.52 10.68 -8.19
CA LYS A 22 2.75 10.63 -9.00
C LYS A 22 2.76 9.40 -9.92
N THR A 23 3.58 9.49 -10.96
CA THR A 23 3.94 8.35 -11.81
C THR A 23 5.38 7.94 -11.51
N LEU A 24 5.55 6.73 -11.02
CA LEU A 24 6.84 6.11 -10.75
C LEU A 24 7.32 5.38 -12.01
N ARG A 25 8.62 5.39 -12.25
CA ARG A 25 9.25 4.77 -13.42
C ARG A 25 10.48 3.99 -12.98
N ASP A 26 10.55 2.74 -13.39
CA ASP A 26 11.75 1.92 -13.23
C ASP A 26 11.94 1.03 -14.47
N GLY A 27 12.99 1.29 -15.24
CA GLY A 27 13.21 0.67 -16.54
C GLY A 27 11.98 0.77 -17.47
N LYS A 28 11.35 -0.38 -17.73
CA LYS A 28 10.13 -0.48 -18.57
C LYS A 28 8.83 -0.34 -17.77
N ILE A 29 8.90 -0.33 -16.44
CA ILE A 29 7.75 -0.24 -15.56
C ILE A 29 7.34 1.23 -15.45
N VAL A 30 6.06 1.50 -15.70
CA VAL A 30 5.43 2.80 -15.51
C VAL A 30 4.22 2.59 -14.62
N PHE A 31 4.28 3.11 -13.40
CA PHE A 31 3.24 2.90 -12.40
C PHE A 31 2.67 4.23 -11.93
N ARG A 32 1.38 4.47 -12.20
CA ARG A 32 0.68 5.65 -11.69
C ARG A 32 0.07 5.32 -10.33
N VAL A 33 0.50 6.02 -9.29
CA VAL A 33 -0.11 5.97 -7.95
C VAL A 33 -1.44 6.73 -8.00
N SER A 34 -2.45 6.09 -8.61
CA SER A 34 -3.74 6.72 -8.91
C SER A 34 -4.45 7.17 -7.63
N GLU A 35 -4.90 8.43 -7.60
CA GLU A 35 -5.75 8.93 -6.51
C GLU A 35 -7.05 8.13 -6.39
N GLU A 36 -7.68 7.78 -7.51
CA GLU A 36 -8.89 6.94 -7.49
C GLU A 36 -8.65 5.61 -6.75
N PHE A 37 -7.46 5.03 -6.93
CA PHE A 37 -7.13 3.75 -6.33
C PHE A 37 -6.65 3.88 -4.87
N TYR A 38 -5.73 4.80 -4.58
CA TYR A 38 -5.03 4.89 -3.30
C TYR A 38 -5.53 5.99 -2.35
N LYS A 39 -6.19 7.04 -2.86
CA LYS A 39 -6.66 8.15 -2.01
C LYS A 39 -7.82 7.70 -1.14
N GLY A 40 -7.62 7.87 0.16
CA GLY A 40 -8.56 7.64 1.24
C GLY A 40 -8.11 8.43 2.46
N GLU A 41 -8.15 7.84 3.64
CA GLU A 41 -7.78 8.50 4.90
C GLU A 41 -6.25 8.59 5.04
N GLU A 42 -5.75 9.77 5.40
CA GLU A 42 -4.35 9.93 5.83
C GLU A 42 -4.26 9.52 7.30
N VAL A 43 -3.42 8.53 7.58
CA VAL A 43 -3.33 7.87 8.88
C VAL A 43 -1.88 7.66 9.25
N GLU A 44 -1.62 7.47 10.54
CA GLU A 44 -0.31 7.08 11.02
C GLU A 44 0.08 5.68 10.50
N ILE A 45 1.38 5.45 10.35
CA ILE A 45 1.88 4.21 9.75
C ILE A 45 1.46 2.96 10.52
N GLU A 46 1.37 3.03 11.85
CA GLU A 46 0.94 1.91 12.69
C GLU A 46 -0.51 1.51 12.43
N GLU A 47 -1.37 2.50 12.21
CA GLU A 47 -2.78 2.27 11.93
C GLU A 47 -2.95 1.59 10.56
N ALA A 48 -2.23 2.08 9.54
CA ALA A 48 -2.23 1.46 8.22
C ALA A 48 -1.76 -0.01 8.25
N ILE A 49 -0.76 -0.31 9.08
CA ILE A 49 -0.20 -1.66 9.20
C ILE A 49 -1.12 -2.59 10.00
N ALA A 50 -1.79 -2.10 11.05
CA ALA A 50 -2.77 -2.87 11.80
C ALA A 50 -3.95 -3.35 10.91
N MET A 51 -4.28 -2.60 9.86
CA MET A 51 -5.34 -2.98 8.92
C MET A 51 -4.98 -4.15 8.00
N ILE A 52 -3.71 -4.57 7.94
CA ILE A 52 -3.30 -5.74 7.16
C ILE A 52 -4.00 -7.01 7.65
N GLU A 53 -4.12 -7.21 8.96
CA GLU A 53 -4.76 -8.40 9.55
C GLU A 53 -6.26 -8.49 9.23
N ASN A 54 -6.90 -7.35 8.98
CA ASN A 54 -8.32 -7.25 8.63
C ASN A 54 -8.57 -7.30 7.11
N SER A 55 -7.53 -7.55 6.33
CA SER A 55 -7.57 -7.47 4.87
C SER A 55 -7.17 -8.79 4.22
N THR A 56 -7.86 -9.14 3.13
CA THR A 56 -7.53 -10.35 2.36
C THR A 56 -6.48 -10.08 1.28
N ILE A 57 -6.42 -8.84 0.80
CA ILE A 57 -5.50 -8.40 -0.25
C ILE A 57 -4.96 -7.04 0.17
N VAL A 58 -3.64 -6.88 0.12
CA VAL A 58 -2.97 -5.61 0.42
C VAL A 58 -2.19 -5.16 -0.81
N ASN A 59 -2.51 -3.96 -1.29
CA ASN A 59 -1.70 -3.25 -2.28
C ASN A 59 -1.00 -2.08 -1.58
N MET A 60 0.33 -2.12 -1.58
CA MET A 60 1.19 -1.25 -0.79
C MET A 60 2.27 -0.66 -1.68
N ILE A 61 2.47 0.66 -1.61
CA ILE A 61 3.52 1.33 -2.36
C ILE A 61 4.15 2.48 -1.57
N GLY A 62 5.47 2.55 -1.54
CA GLY A 62 6.20 3.57 -0.79
C GLY A 62 7.23 2.97 0.15
N VAL A 63 8.31 3.72 0.39
CA VAL A 63 9.45 3.25 1.17
C VAL A 63 9.09 3.08 2.63
N ARG A 64 8.33 4.02 3.23
CA ARG A 64 8.02 3.96 4.67
C ARG A 64 7.09 2.80 4.97
N VAL A 65 5.96 2.74 4.27
CA VAL A 65 4.94 1.71 4.51
C VAL A 65 5.46 0.29 4.23
N VAL A 66 6.22 0.08 3.14
CA VAL A 66 6.80 -1.24 2.81
C VAL A 66 7.84 -1.65 3.84
N LYS A 67 8.76 -0.73 4.21
CA LYS A 67 9.75 -1.02 5.25
C LYS A 67 9.08 -1.45 6.55
N ARG A 68 8.03 -0.76 6.96
CA ARG A 68 7.31 -1.09 8.20
C ARG A 68 6.62 -2.45 8.13
N ALA A 69 6.06 -2.80 6.97
CA ALA A 69 5.46 -4.12 6.77
C ALA A 69 6.50 -5.25 6.84
N VAL A 70 7.71 -5.02 6.32
CA VAL A 70 8.85 -5.96 6.44
C VAL A 70 9.25 -6.13 7.91
N GLU A 71 9.42 -5.03 8.65
CA GLU A 71 9.76 -5.06 10.08
C GLU A 71 8.74 -5.83 10.92
N ARG A 72 7.46 -5.79 10.54
CA ARG A 72 6.37 -6.53 11.19
C ARG A 72 6.20 -7.97 10.68
N GLY A 73 6.99 -8.40 9.69
CA GLY A 73 6.97 -9.75 9.14
C GLY A 73 5.86 -10.02 8.12
N TYR A 74 5.16 -8.98 7.63
CA TYR A 74 4.12 -9.14 6.60
C TYR A 74 4.66 -9.29 5.18
N VAL A 75 5.88 -8.79 4.92
CA VAL A 75 6.53 -8.82 3.61
C VAL A 75 7.94 -9.37 3.77
N HIS A 76 8.30 -10.35 2.95
CA HIS A 76 9.67 -10.85 2.91
C HIS A 76 10.60 -9.79 2.29
N PRO A 77 11.79 -9.50 2.85
CA PRO A 77 12.69 -8.46 2.32
C PRO A 77 13.07 -8.63 0.85
N GLU A 78 13.15 -9.87 0.36
CA GLU A 78 13.48 -10.19 -1.03
C GLU A 78 12.26 -10.18 -1.98
N ALA A 79 11.05 -9.95 -1.45
CA ALA A 79 9.81 -9.90 -2.23
C ALA A 79 9.39 -8.45 -2.57
N ILE A 80 10.32 -7.51 -2.53
CA ILE A 80 10.11 -6.09 -2.83
C ILE A 80 10.60 -5.82 -4.24
N LEU A 81 9.79 -5.09 -5.02
CA LEU A 81 10.12 -4.64 -6.38
C LEU A 81 10.74 -3.25 -6.38
#